data_AF-U2T2C2-F1
#
_entry.id   AF-U2T2C2-F1
#
_cell.length_a   1.000
_cell.length_b   1.000
_cell.length_c   1.000
_cell.angle_alpha   90.00
_cell.angle_beta   90.00
_cell.angle_gamma   90.00
#
_symmetry.space_group_name_H-M   'P 1'
#
loop_
_entity.id
_entity.type
_entity.pdbx_description
1 polymer ?
#
loop_
_entity_poly.entity_id
_entity_poly.type
_entity_poly.pdbx_seq_one_letter_code
_entity_poly.pdbx_strand_id
1 'polypeptide(L)' 'AFDRAVADLVAEAQAEGALRTDADPVVVARLLFGTINSLTEWYDPAGPVAPDTLADVILAFAL' A
#
# COMPACT_ATOMS: atom_id res chain seq x y z
N ALA A 1 -14.04 -10.03 3.54
CA ALA A 1 -14.14 -10.06 2.06
C ALA A 1 -13.14 -9.10 1.45
N PHE A 2 -13.16 -7.82 1.82
CA PHE A 2 -12.21 -6.81 1.35
C PHE A 2 -10.74 -7.16 1.64
N ASP A 3 -10.35 -7.41 2.89
CA ASP A 3 -8.97 -7.73 3.27
C ASP A 3 -8.39 -8.92 2.47
N ARG A 4 -9.23 -9.93 2.20
CA ARG A 4 -8.85 -11.09 1.37
C ARG A 4 -8.62 -10.68 -0.07
N ALA A 5 -9.53 -9.91 -0.65
CA ALA A 5 -9.39 -9.43 -2.03
C ALA A 5 -8.13 -8.56 -2.23
N VAL A 6 -7.78 -7.74 -1.24
CA VAL A 6 -6.53 -6.95 -1.28
C VAL A 6 -5.30 -7.84 -1.16
N ALA A 7 -5.32 -8.84 -0.27
CA ALA A 7 -4.22 -9.80 -0.17
C ALA A 7 -4.04 -10.61 -1.47
N ASP A 8 -5.15 -11.02 -2.11
CA ASP A 8 -5.12 -11.72 -3.39
C ASP A 8 -4.52 -10.83 -4.50
N LEU A 9 -4.84 -9.53 -4.53
CA LEU A 9 -4.25 -8.55 -5.45
C LEU A 9 -2.73 -8.39 -5.23
N VAL A 10 -2.28 -8.33 -3.98
CA VAL A 10 -0.84 -8.27 -3.67
C VAL A 10 -0.14 -9.54 -4.13
N ALA A 11 -0.75 -10.71 -3.92
CA ALA A 11 -0.20 -11.98 -4.36
C ALA A 11 -0.08 -12.06 -5.90
N GLU A 12 -1.08 -11.56 -6.63
CA GLU A 12 -1.04 -11.47 -8.09
C GLU A 12 0.10 -10.55 -8.56
N ALA A 13 0.22 -9.35 -7.99
CA ALA A 13 1.30 -8.42 -8.33
C ALA A 13 2.70 -8.97 -8.00
N GLN A 14 2.84 -9.75 -6.92
CA GLN A 14 4.07 -10.48 -6.61
C GLN A 14 4.37 -11.56 -7.66
N ALA A 15 3.36 -12.31 -8.10
CA ALA A 15 3.50 -13.34 -9.13
C ALA A 15 3.91 -12.75 -10.50
N GLU A 16 3.46 -11.54 -10.79
CA GLU A 16 3.84 -10.76 -11.98
C GLU A 16 5.22 -10.09 -11.87
N GLY A 17 5.84 -10.12 -10.69
CA GLY A 17 7.11 -9.46 -10.42
C GLY A 17 7.01 -7.92 -10.29
N ALA A 18 5.79 -7.40 -10.10
CA ALA A 18 5.54 -5.98 -9.92
C ALA A 18 5.81 -5.50 -8.48
N LEU A 19 5.72 -6.41 -7.48
CA LEU A 19 6.02 -6.13 -6.07
C LEU A 19 7.10 -7.09 -5.54
N ARG A 20 7.78 -6.68 -4.46
CA ARG A 20 8.76 -7.53 -3.76
C ARG A 20 8.14 -8.86 -3.31
N THR A 21 8.86 -9.95 -3.48
CA THR A 21 8.37 -11.32 -3.21
C THR A 21 8.90 -11.94 -1.91
N ASP A 22 9.67 -11.19 -1.12
CA ASP A 22 10.27 -11.65 0.14
C ASP A 22 9.40 -11.40 1.38
N ALA A 23 8.17 -10.91 1.18
CA ALA A 23 7.18 -10.65 2.22
C ALA A 23 5.85 -11.36 1.93
N ASP A 24 5.17 -11.79 3.00
CA ASP A 24 3.85 -12.42 2.90
C ASP A 24 2.79 -11.41 2.40
N PRO A 25 2.01 -11.72 1.35
CA PRO A 25 1.06 -10.80 0.75
C PRO A 25 -0.06 -10.36 1.72
N VAL A 26 -0.45 -11.20 2.67
CA VAL A 26 -1.45 -10.86 3.70
C VAL A 26 -0.88 -9.81 4.66
N VAL A 27 0.39 -9.95 5.03
CA VAL A 27 1.08 -8.97 5.89
C VAL A 27 1.23 -7.63 5.16
N VAL A 28 1.67 -7.65 3.91
CA VAL A 28 1.80 -6.44 3.07
C VAL A 28 0.45 -5.73 2.93
N ALA A 29 -0.63 -6.45 2.60
CA ALA A 29 -1.97 -5.89 2.51
C ALA A 29 -2.43 -5.23 3.82
N ARG A 30 -2.13 -5.86 4.97
CA ARG A 30 -2.47 -5.30 6.29
C ARG A 30 -1.73 -4.01 6.59
N LEU A 31 -0.44 -3.94 6.24
CA LEU A 31 0.39 -2.75 6.44
C LEU A 31 -0.07 -1.60 5.53
N LEU A 32 -0.31 -1.86 4.24
CA LEU A 32 -0.83 -0.86 3.30
C LEU A 32 -2.17 -0.28 3.78
N PHE A 33 -3.08 -1.14 4.25
CA PHE A 33 -4.35 -0.69 4.83
C PHE A 33 -4.14 0.17 6.07
N GLY A 34 -3.20 -0.20 6.95
CA GLY A 34 -2.80 0.61 8.11
C GLY A 34 -2.28 1.99 7.71
N THR A 35 -1.45 2.07 6.67
CA THR A 35 -0.93 3.33 6.14
C THR A 35 -2.07 4.24 5.69
N ILE A 36 -2.99 3.72 4.87
CA ILE A 36 -4.15 4.50 4.37
C ILE A 36 -5.01 5.02 5.52
N ASN A 37 -5.29 4.19 6.53
CA ASN A 37 -6.06 4.64 7.70
C ASN A 37 -5.33 5.76 8.45
N SER A 38 -4.03 5.65 8.65
CA SER A 38 -3.23 6.68 9.31
C SER A 38 -3.24 8.01 8.56
N LEU A 39 -3.24 8.01 7.22
CA LEU A 39 -3.30 9.26 6.44
C LEU A 39 -4.47 10.15 6.85
N THR A 40 -5.62 9.55 7.18
CA THR A 40 -6.83 10.31 7.56
C THR A 40 -6.66 11.15 8.81
N GLU A 41 -5.64 10.86 9.62
CA GLU A 41 -5.39 11.54 10.89
C GLU A 41 -4.42 12.73 10.75
N TRP A 42 -3.50 12.70 9.77
CA TRP A 42 -2.42 13.67 9.68
C TRP A 42 -2.23 14.31 8.30
N TYR A 43 -2.72 13.70 7.22
CA TYR A 43 -2.50 14.21 5.87
C TYR A 43 -3.41 15.40 5.58
N ASP A 44 -2.82 16.54 5.21
CA ASP A 44 -3.52 17.73 4.74
C ASP A 44 -3.35 17.86 3.21
N PRO A 45 -4.44 17.70 2.42
CA PRO A 45 -4.40 17.87 0.96
C PRO A 45 -4.01 19.28 0.48
N ALA A 46 -4.18 20.31 1.32
CA ALA A 46 -3.71 21.67 1.05
C ALA A 46 -2.27 21.92 1.54
N GLY A 47 -1.66 20.92 2.18
CA GLY A 47 -0.31 20.97 2.71
C GLY A 47 0.78 20.84 1.63
N PRO A 48 2.06 20.76 2.05
CA PRO A 48 3.19 20.78 1.15
C PRO A 48 3.42 19.46 0.38
N VAL A 49 2.77 18.36 0.77
CA VAL A 49 2.92 17.04 0.14
C VAL A 49 1.75 16.79 -0.81
N ALA A 50 2.05 16.72 -2.11
CA ALA A 50 1.05 16.42 -3.12
C ALA A 50 0.54 14.97 -2.99
N PRO A 51 -0.74 14.70 -3.32
CA PRO A 51 -1.31 13.35 -3.24
C PRO A 51 -0.53 12.30 -4.04
N ASP A 52 -0.09 12.64 -5.25
CA ASP A 52 0.67 11.72 -6.11
C ASP A 52 2.03 11.37 -5.50
N THR A 53 2.72 12.35 -4.91
CA THR A 53 3.98 12.12 -4.20
C THR A 53 3.79 11.18 -3.01
N LEU A 54 2.67 11.31 -2.29
CA LEU A 54 2.36 10.42 -1.18
C LEU A 54 2.06 9.00 -1.67
N ALA A 55 1.35 8.85 -2.79
CA ALA A 55 1.09 7.55 -3.40
C ALA A 55 2.39 6.86 -3.83
N ASP A 56 3.33 7.59 -4.45
CA ASP A 56 4.64 7.07 -4.85
C ASP A 56 5.44 6.57 -3.63
N VAL A 57 5.42 7.31 -2.52
CA VAL A 57 6.10 6.91 -1.27
C VAL A 57 5.50 5.64 -0.69
N ILE A 58 4.17 5.49 -0.73
CA ILE A 58 3.48 4.28 -0.24
C ILE A 58 3.83 3.09 -1.14
N LEU A 59 3.85 3.29 -2.47
CA LEU A 59 4.23 2.25 -3.41
C LEU A 59 5.68 1.79 -3.20
N ALA A 60 6.60 2.71 -2.90
CA ALA A 60 7.99 2.39 -2.62
C ALA A 60 8.21 1.45 -1.42
N PHE A 61 7.24 1.30 -0.50
CA PHE A 61 7.31 0.30 0.56
C PHE A 61 7.02 -1.14 0.07
N ALA A 62 6.32 -1.28 -1.05
CA ALA A 62 5.88 -2.54 -1.61
C ALA A 62 6.74 -3.00 -2.82
N LEU A 63 7.58 -2.12 -3.36
CA LEU A 63 8.62 -2.45 -4.34
C LEU A 63 9.85 -3.08 -3.67
#